data_AF-A0A101MAG5-F1
#
_entry.id   AF-A0A101MAG5-F1
#
_cell.length_a   1.000
_cell.length_b   1.000
_cell.length_c   1.000
_cell.angle_alpha   90.00
_cell.angle_beta   90.00
_cell.angle_gamma   90.00
#
_symmetry.space_group_name_H-M   'P 1'
#
loop_
_entity.id
_entity.type
_entity.pdbx_description
1 polymer ?
#
loop_
_entity_poly.entity_id
_entity_poly.type
_entity_poly.pdbx_seq_one_letter_code
_entity_poly.pdbx_strand_id
1 'polypeptide(L)'
;MSRGTSVLLLIVYGCYLFFQLKSHAEIYNRPSEKVERRHAKVGEGDASRGIAQIGKMTAAPLVGQSADHMQMEEVEEEPEEPQLSVLTALLTLIISTAFVAVCAEFMVESIDALTATGNIRETFVGLILLPIVGNAAEHATAVTVACKDKMDLAIGVAVGSSMQIALLVLPLIVVLGWIIGEDKMVWMIPI
;
A
#
# COMPACT_ATOMS: atom_id res chain seq x y z
N MET A 1 -0.94 21.57 24.26
CA MET A 1 -1.68 21.67 22.99
C MET A 1 -1.80 20.30 22.33
N SER A 2 -0.69 19.61 22.00
CA SER A 2 -0.68 18.27 21.39
C SER A 2 -1.62 17.22 22.05
N ARG A 3 -1.64 17.13 23.40
CA ARG A 3 -2.53 16.19 24.12
C ARG A 3 -4.03 16.38 23.79
N GLY A 4 -4.49 17.63 23.68
CA GLY A 4 -5.87 17.94 23.33
C GLY A 4 -6.19 17.59 21.88
N THR A 5 -5.25 17.82 20.96
CA THR A 5 -5.41 17.44 19.56
C THR A 5 -5.46 15.93 19.38
N SER A 6 -4.63 15.15 20.08
CA SER A 6 -4.66 13.69 19.97
C SER A 6 -5.97 13.08 20.47
N VAL A 7 -6.54 13.58 21.57
CA VAL A 7 -7.86 13.14 22.03
C VAL A 7 -8.94 13.48 20.99
N LEU A 8 -8.89 14.68 20.41
CA LEU A 8 -9.84 15.08 19.37
C LEU A 8 -9.70 14.21 18.11
N LEU A 9 -8.48 13.90 17.66
CA LEU A 9 -8.22 13.04 16.51
C LEU A 9 -8.71 11.60 16.74
N LEU A 10 -8.54 11.05 17.95
CA LEU A 10 -9.08 9.74 18.31
C LEU A 10 -10.62 9.73 18.33
N ILE A 11 -11.25 10.80 18.80
CA ILE A 11 -12.72 10.95 18.73
C ILE A 11 -13.18 11.01 17.27
N VAL A 12 -12.50 11.80 16.43
CA VAL A 12 -12.76 11.88 15.00
C VAL A 12 -12.60 10.51 14.33
N TYR A 13 -11.56 9.75 14.70
CA TYR A 13 -11.37 8.38 14.21
C TYR A 13 -12.48 7.44 14.68
N GLY A 14 -12.96 7.57 15.93
CA GLY A 14 -14.11 6.82 16.42
C GLY A 14 -15.39 7.12 15.63
N CYS A 15 -15.63 8.40 15.33
CA CYS A 15 -16.72 8.82 14.45
C CYS A 15 -16.54 8.30 13.02
N TYR A 16 -15.31 8.27 12.51
CA TYR A 16 -14.97 7.70 11.20
C TYR A 16 -15.25 6.20 11.14
N LEU A 17 -14.86 5.42 12.15
CA LEU A 17 -15.18 4.00 12.25
C LEU A 17 -16.69 3.78 12.36
N PHE A 18 -17.41 4.59 13.14
CA PHE A 18 -18.87 4.53 13.20
C PHE A 18 -19.49 4.81 11.82
N PHE A 19 -18.96 5.79 11.10
CA PHE A 19 -19.42 6.13 9.76
C PHE A 19 -19.21 4.96 8.79
N GLN A 20 -18.00 4.37 8.81
CA GLN A 20 -17.57 3.28 7.95
C GLN A 20 -18.29 1.96 8.25
N LEU A 21 -18.49 1.62 9.53
CA LEU A 21 -19.10 0.36 9.93
C LEU A 21 -20.63 0.37 9.95
N LYS A 22 -21.25 1.54 10.13
CA LYS A 22 -22.71 1.64 10.34
C LYS A 22 -23.44 2.49 9.31
N SER A 23 -22.98 3.71 9.03
CA SER A 23 -23.77 4.65 8.23
C SER A 23 -23.56 4.53 6.72
N HIS A 24 -22.34 4.22 6.28
CA HIS A 24 -21.95 4.17 4.87
C HIS A 24 -21.16 2.90 4.54
N ALA A 25 -21.42 1.82 5.29
CA ALA A 25 -20.81 0.50 5.07
C ALA A 25 -21.04 -0.01 3.65
N GLU A 26 -22.21 0.30 3.06
CA GLU A 26 -22.55 -0.02 1.67
C GLU A 26 -21.52 0.54 0.66
N ILE A 27 -21.00 1.76 0.89
CA ILE A 27 -20.06 2.39 -0.05
C ILE A 27 -18.66 1.78 0.08
N TYR A 28 -18.26 1.41 1.29
CA TYR A 28 -16.98 0.76 1.54
C TYR A 28 -16.97 -0.74 1.21
N ASN A 29 -18.14 -1.38 1.20
CA ASN A 29 -18.29 -2.83 0.96
C ASN A 29 -18.77 -3.15 -0.46
N ARG A 30 -18.89 -2.15 -1.34
CA ARG A 30 -19.17 -2.37 -2.77
C ARG A 30 -17.96 -3.06 -3.40
N PRO A 31 -18.13 -4.24 -4.04
CA PRO A 31 -17.07 -4.85 -4.81
C PRO A 31 -16.64 -3.87 -5.90
N SER A 32 -15.35 -3.54 -5.95
CA SER A 32 -14.79 -2.63 -6.95
C SER A 32 -15.22 -3.12 -8.33
N GLU A 33 -16.03 -2.32 -9.01
CA GLU A 33 -16.42 -2.57 -10.39
C GLU A 33 -15.13 -2.54 -11.22
N LYS A 34 -14.87 -3.59 -12.02
CA LYS A 34 -13.72 -3.57 -12.92
C LYS A 34 -13.91 -2.36 -13.83
N VAL A 35 -12.95 -1.44 -13.87
CA VAL A 35 -12.98 -0.33 -14.82
C VAL A 35 -13.16 -0.95 -16.20
N GLU A 36 -14.29 -0.68 -16.86
CA GLU A 36 -14.58 -1.26 -18.17
C GLU A 36 -13.44 -0.87 -19.10
N ARG A 37 -12.72 -1.89 -19.61
CA ARG A 37 -11.54 -1.69 -20.45
C ARG A 37 -11.89 -0.69 -21.54
N ARG A 38 -11.26 0.49 -21.51
CA ARG A 38 -11.22 1.34 -22.71
C ARG A 38 -10.25 0.69 -23.68
N HIS A 39 -10.69 -0.41 -24.29
CA HIS A 39 -10.07 -1.00 -25.48
C HIS A 39 -10.18 0.06 -26.57
N ALA A 40 -9.18 0.92 -26.68
CA ALA A 40 -8.85 1.48 -27.97
C ALA A 40 -8.36 0.29 -28.82
N LYS A 41 -9.31 -0.42 -29.44
CA LYS A 41 -9.03 -1.37 -30.52
C LYS A 41 -8.40 -0.54 -31.63
N VAL A 42 -7.07 -0.39 -31.62
CA VAL A 42 -6.35 -0.01 -32.82
C VAL A 42 -6.54 -1.20 -33.74
N GLY A 43 -7.49 -1.07 -34.66
CA GLY A 43 -7.85 -2.12 -35.59
C GLY A 43 -6.58 -2.57 -36.33
N GLU A 44 -6.35 -3.87 -36.30
CA GLU A 44 -5.31 -4.58 -37.04
C GLU A 44 -5.53 -4.39 -38.55
N GLY A 45 -5.14 -3.21 -39.03
CA GLY A 45 -5.53 -2.70 -40.35
C GLY A 45 -5.19 -1.22 -40.57
N ASP A 46 -5.20 -0.39 -39.52
CA ASP A 46 -4.83 1.04 -39.65
C ASP A 46 -3.31 1.24 -39.73
N ALA A 47 -2.53 0.46 -38.98
CA ALA A 47 -1.07 0.46 -39.08
C ALA A 47 -0.58 -0.14 -40.43
N SER A 48 -1.24 -1.20 -40.90
CA SER A 48 -0.89 -1.87 -42.17
C SER A 48 -1.17 -1.00 -43.40
N ARG A 49 -2.17 -0.10 -43.35
CA ARG A 49 -2.44 0.86 -44.43
C ARG A 49 -1.34 1.92 -44.56
N GLY A 50 -0.81 2.42 -43.44
CA GLY A 50 0.31 3.35 -43.44
C GLY A 50 1.61 2.72 -43.94
N ILE A 51 1.91 1.49 -43.50
CA ILE A 51 3.14 0.77 -43.84
C ILE A 51 3.13 0.27 -45.29
N ALA A 52 1.99 -0.22 -45.80
CA ALA A 52 1.86 -0.65 -47.21
C ALA A 52 2.04 0.51 -48.21
N GLN A 53 1.76 1.75 -47.79
CA GLN A 53 1.98 2.94 -48.60
C GLN A 53 3.45 3.36 -48.64
N ILE A 54 4.21 3.10 -47.57
CA ILE A 54 5.64 3.38 -47.46
C ILE A 54 6.47 2.29 -48.16
N GLY A 55 6.08 1.01 -48.01
CA GLY A 55 6.79 -0.14 -48.58
C GLY A 55 6.80 -0.24 -50.11
N LYS A 56 5.97 0.54 -50.81
CA LYS A 56 6.05 0.68 -52.28
C LYS A 56 7.18 1.62 -52.75
N MET A 57 7.71 2.47 -51.88
CA MET A 57 8.74 3.46 -52.23
C MET A 57 10.17 2.98 -51.94
N THR A 58 10.36 1.95 -51.13
CA THR A 58 11.68 1.54 -50.64
C THR A 58 11.85 0.03 -50.73
N ALA A 59 12.12 -0.47 -51.94
CA ALA A 59 12.55 -1.84 -52.13
C ALA A 59 13.95 -2.07 -51.51
N ALA A 60 14.12 -3.26 -50.91
CA ALA A 60 15.37 -3.96 -50.51
C ALA A 60 15.77 -3.93 -49.01
N PRO A 61 16.36 -5.05 -48.49
CA PRO A 61 16.00 -5.63 -47.20
C PRO A 61 17.09 -5.47 -46.12
N LEU A 62 16.74 -5.04 -44.92
CA LEU A 62 17.63 -5.11 -43.75
C LEU A 62 16.84 -5.42 -42.47
N VAL A 63 17.00 -6.68 -42.03
CA VAL A 63 17.29 -7.12 -40.65
C VAL A 63 16.49 -6.49 -39.49
N GLY A 64 15.78 -7.33 -38.73
CA GLY A 64 15.36 -6.98 -37.36
C GLY A 64 14.27 -7.87 -36.77
N GLN A 65 14.58 -9.14 -36.52
CA GLN A 65 13.74 -10.07 -35.75
C GLN A 65 14.03 -9.90 -34.25
N SER A 66 13.03 -9.51 -33.45
CA SER A 66 12.86 -9.64 -31.96
C SER A 66 11.83 -8.59 -31.52
N ALA A 67 10.85 -8.80 -30.65
CA ALA A 67 10.47 -9.87 -29.72
C ALA A 67 8.94 -9.71 -29.52
N ASP A 68 8.14 -10.72 -29.84
CA ASP A 68 7.58 -11.69 -28.90
C ASP A 68 6.94 -11.09 -27.62
N HIS A 69 5.60 -11.12 -27.66
CA HIS A 69 4.63 -11.30 -26.59
C HIS A 69 5.04 -11.08 -25.13
N MET A 70 4.31 -10.17 -24.48
CA MET A 70 3.96 -10.29 -23.06
C MET A 70 2.44 -10.21 -22.93
N GLN A 71 1.75 -11.28 -23.35
CA GLN A 71 0.35 -11.50 -23.01
C GLN A 71 0.31 -11.98 -21.55
N MET A 72 -0.11 -11.10 -20.64
CA MET A 72 -0.47 -11.52 -19.29
C MET A 72 -1.77 -12.34 -19.42
N GLU A 73 -1.69 -13.64 -19.12
CA GLU A 73 -2.86 -14.49 -18.93
C GLU A 73 -3.77 -13.86 -17.87
N GLU A 74 -5.04 -13.67 -18.25
CA GLU A 74 -6.10 -13.36 -17.29
C GLU A 74 -6.27 -14.57 -16.37
N VAL A 75 -5.72 -14.49 -15.16
CA VAL A 75 -6.07 -15.41 -14.09
C VAL A 75 -7.53 -15.10 -13.71
N GLU A 76 -8.45 -15.97 -14.13
CA GLU A 76 -9.83 -15.98 -13.62
C GLU A 76 -9.79 -15.98 -12.09
N GLU A 77 -10.45 -15.00 -11.47
CA GLU A 77 -10.56 -14.94 -10.01
C GLU A 77 -11.52 -16.04 -9.57
N GLU A 78 -10.96 -17.18 -9.14
CA GLU A 78 -11.68 -18.12 -8.28
C GLU A 78 -12.13 -17.39 -7.01
N PRO A 79 -13.34 -17.67 -6.50
CA PRO A 79 -13.81 -17.11 -5.24
C PRO A 79 -12.83 -17.50 -4.13
N GLU A 80 -12.30 -16.51 -3.39
CA GLU A 80 -11.46 -16.75 -2.22
C GLU A 80 -12.27 -17.45 -1.12
N GLU A 81 -12.22 -18.78 -1.09
CA GLU A 81 -12.79 -19.55 0.01
C GLU A 81 -11.94 -19.33 1.28
N PRO A 82 -12.53 -19.27 2.49
CA PRO A 82 -11.78 -19.11 3.72
C PRO A 82 -10.81 -20.29 3.93
N GLN A 83 -9.53 -20.10 3.61
CA GLN A 83 -8.54 -21.18 3.63
C GLN A 83 -8.09 -21.57 5.05
N LEU A 84 -8.42 -20.76 6.06
CA LEU A 84 -8.03 -20.98 7.45
C LEU A 84 -9.23 -20.98 8.40
N SER A 85 -9.28 -21.99 9.27
CA SER A 85 -10.16 -21.97 10.43
C SER A 85 -9.82 -20.80 11.34
N VAL A 86 -10.82 -20.19 11.98
CA VAL A 86 -10.68 -19.03 12.89
C VAL A 86 -9.61 -19.29 13.96
N LEU A 87 -9.54 -20.52 14.48
CA LEU A 87 -8.54 -20.89 15.48
C LEU A 87 -7.12 -20.88 14.90
N THR A 88 -6.94 -21.42 13.69
CA THR A 88 -5.65 -21.40 12.99
C THR A 88 -5.23 -19.96 12.67
N ALA A 89 -6.15 -19.13 12.18
CA ALA A 89 -5.89 -17.72 11.91
C ALA A 89 -5.46 -16.97 13.18
N LEU A 90 -6.13 -17.19 14.31
CA LEU A 90 -5.79 -16.57 15.59
C LEU A 90 -4.40 -17.00 16.08
N LEU A 91 -4.08 -18.29 16.02
CA LEU A 91 -2.77 -18.80 16.41
C LEU A 91 -1.66 -18.24 15.52
N THR A 92 -1.86 -18.24 14.21
CA THR A 92 -0.90 -17.68 13.25
C THR A 92 -0.70 -16.18 13.48
N LEU A 93 -1.76 -15.43 13.78
CA LEU A 93 -1.67 -14.01 14.10
C LEU A 93 -0.80 -13.76 15.33
N ILE A 94 -1.07 -14.46 16.45
CA ILE A 94 -0.30 -14.30 17.69
C ILE A 94 1.18 -14.63 17.48
N ILE A 95 1.47 -15.74 16.80
CA ILE A 95 2.85 -16.16 16.53
C ILE A 95 3.55 -15.13 15.64
N SER A 96 2.92 -14.71 14.54
CA SER A 96 3.47 -13.69 13.63
C SER A 96 3.74 -12.38 14.36
N THR A 97 2.80 -11.89 15.18
CA THR A 97 2.97 -10.66 15.97
C THR A 97 4.15 -10.77 16.93
N ALA A 98 4.33 -11.92 17.61
CA ALA A 98 5.47 -12.13 18.49
C ALA A 98 6.81 -12.10 17.73
N PHE A 99 6.88 -12.74 16.56
CA PHE A 99 8.06 -12.69 15.71
C PHE A 99 8.37 -11.27 15.22
N VAL A 100 7.36 -10.53 14.76
CA VAL A 100 7.50 -9.13 14.34
C VAL A 100 8.00 -8.26 15.49
N ALA A 101 7.52 -8.47 16.72
CA ALA A 101 7.98 -7.73 17.90
C ALA A 101 9.47 -7.98 18.19
N VAL A 102 9.92 -9.24 18.16
CA VAL A 102 11.34 -9.59 18.35
C VAL A 102 12.21 -8.99 17.25
N CYS A 103 11.78 -9.08 15.99
CA CYS A 103 12.49 -8.45 14.87
C CYS A 103 12.53 -6.92 15.01
N ALA A 104 11.48 -6.29 15.53
CA ALA A 104 11.42 -4.86 15.75
C ALA A 104 12.42 -4.40 16.83
N GLU A 105 12.59 -5.16 17.92
CA GLU A 105 13.62 -4.87 18.94
C GLU A 105 15.03 -4.87 18.32
N PHE A 106 15.39 -5.92 17.58
CA PHE A 106 16.68 -6.00 16.91
C PHE A 106 16.88 -4.91 15.84
N MET A 107 15.79 -4.55 15.14
CA MET A 107 15.82 -3.47 14.16
C MET A 107 16.11 -2.12 14.83
N VAL A 108 15.48 -1.82 15.97
CA VAL A 108 15.70 -0.58 16.72
C VAL A 108 17.14 -0.52 17.25
N GLU A 109 17.67 -1.60 17.81
CA GLU A 109 19.07 -1.67 18.26
C GLU A 109 20.07 -1.43 17.12
N SER A 110 19.74 -1.89 15.91
CA SER A 110 20.57 -1.66 14.72
C SER A 110 20.60 -0.19 14.27
N ILE A 111 19.62 0.64 14.65
CA ILE A 111 19.59 2.07 14.27
C ILE A 111 20.80 2.80 14.87
N ASP A 112 21.10 2.59 16.14
CA ASP A 112 22.23 3.24 16.83
C ASP A 112 23.57 2.85 16.18
N ALA A 113 23.72 1.59 15.79
CA ALA A 113 24.91 1.11 15.09
C ALA A 113 25.05 1.72 13.67
N LEU A 114 23.93 1.91 12.96
CA LEU A 114 23.91 2.53 11.64
C LEU A 114 24.19 4.03 11.68
N THR A 115 23.80 4.72 12.74
CA THR A 115 23.94 6.18 12.87
C THR A 115 25.28 6.58 13.50
N ALA A 116 25.93 5.66 14.24
CA ALA A 116 27.24 5.87 14.85
C ALA A 116 28.38 6.16 13.85
N THR A 117 28.27 5.69 12.61
CA THR A 117 29.26 5.97 11.54
C THR A 117 29.12 7.38 10.95
N GLY A 118 28.08 8.14 11.31
CA GLY A 118 27.87 9.53 10.91
C GLY A 118 27.32 9.73 9.48
N ASN A 119 27.28 8.68 8.66
CA ASN A 119 26.82 8.77 7.27
C ASN A 119 25.30 8.80 7.13
N ILE A 120 24.56 8.26 8.10
CA ILE A 120 23.10 8.15 8.08
C ILE A 120 22.54 8.80 9.34
N ARG A 121 21.54 9.68 9.19
CA ARG A 121 20.87 10.33 10.33
C ARG A 121 19.77 9.44 10.89
N GLU A 122 19.57 9.44 12.20
CA GLU A 122 18.44 8.76 12.87
C GLU A 122 17.09 9.17 12.26
N THR A 123 16.95 10.45 11.91
CA THR A 123 15.73 10.98 11.27
C THR A 123 15.49 10.38 9.88
N PHE A 124 16.54 10.06 9.11
CA PHE A 124 16.39 9.41 7.82
C PHE A 124 15.93 7.95 7.99
N VAL A 125 16.52 7.23 8.94
CA VAL A 125 16.12 5.85 9.24
C VAL A 125 14.66 5.83 9.69
N GLY A 126 14.29 6.70 10.63
CA GLY A 126 12.95 6.78 11.20
C GLY A 126 11.86 7.24 10.23
N LEU A 127 12.15 8.22 9.36
CA LEU A 127 11.15 8.80 8.45
C LEU A 127 11.07 8.11 7.08
N ILE A 128 12.14 7.44 6.64
CA ILE A 128 12.21 6.85 5.29
C ILE A 128 12.32 5.33 5.36
N LEU A 129 13.34 4.80 6.05
CA LEU A 129 13.59 3.35 6.03
C LEU A 129 12.52 2.55 6.77
N LEU A 130 12.14 2.98 7.98
CA LEU A 130 11.14 2.26 8.79
C LEU A 130 9.75 2.21 8.11
N PRO A 131 9.19 3.31 7.56
CA PRO A 131 7.90 3.24 6.87
C PRO A 131 7.92 2.37 5.62
N ILE A 132 9.03 2.36 4.87
CA ILE A 132 9.17 1.51 3.67
C ILE A 132 9.09 0.04 4.07
N VAL A 133 9.84 -0.39 5.09
CA VAL A 133 9.86 -1.79 5.53
C VAL A 133 8.53 -2.18 6.16
N GLY A 134 7.97 -1.31 7.02
CA GLY A 134 6.71 -1.56 7.72
C GLY A 134 5.51 -1.72 6.79
N ASN A 135 5.48 -0.95 5.70
CA ASN A 135 4.35 -0.92 4.76
C ASN A 135 4.66 -1.67 3.44
N ALA A 136 5.79 -2.38 3.34
CA ALA A 136 6.21 -3.05 2.12
C ALA A 136 5.19 -4.08 1.61
N ALA A 137 4.62 -4.86 2.52
CA ALA A 137 3.62 -5.88 2.18
C ALA A 137 2.34 -5.24 1.62
N GLU A 138 1.85 -4.16 2.23
CA GLU A 138 0.69 -3.42 1.74
C GLU A 138 0.95 -2.79 0.37
N HIS A 139 2.13 -2.21 0.16
CA HIS A 139 2.54 -1.69 -1.15
C HIS A 139 2.61 -2.80 -2.21
N ALA A 140 3.14 -3.98 -1.87
CA ALA A 140 3.17 -5.11 -2.78
C ALA A 140 1.74 -5.52 -3.20
N THR A 141 0.82 -5.64 -2.24
CA THR A 141 -0.59 -5.94 -2.54
C THR A 141 -1.25 -4.85 -3.39
N ALA A 142 -1.03 -3.57 -3.07
CA ALA A 142 -1.57 -2.45 -3.84
C ALA A 142 -1.06 -2.45 -5.30
N VAL A 143 0.23 -2.73 -5.51
CA VAL A 143 0.82 -2.85 -6.86
C VAL A 143 0.26 -4.06 -7.60
N THR A 144 0.15 -5.23 -6.96
CA THR A 144 -0.45 -6.41 -7.59
C THR A 144 -1.90 -6.17 -8.00
N VAL A 145 -2.69 -5.48 -7.17
CA VAL A 145 -4.07 -5.09 -7.49
C VAL A 145 -4.13 -4.06 -8.62
N ALA A 146 -3.23 -3.08 -8.63
CA ALA A 146 -3.13 -2.10 -9.71
C ALA A 146 -2.73 -2.75 -11.05
N CYS A 147 -1.82 -3.74 -11.03
CA CYS A 147 -1.46 -4.54 -12.21
C CYS A 147 -2.66 -5.32 -12.79
N LYS A 148 -3.69 -5.59 -11.98
CA LYS A 148 -4.95 -6.22 -12.40
C LYS A 148 -6.00 -5.22 -12.91
N ASP A 149 -5.60 -3.99 -13.23
CA ASP A 149 -6.47 -2.90 -13.71
C ASP A 149 -7.56 -2.48 -12.71
N LYS A 150 -7.34 -2.77 -11.41
CA LYS A 150 -8.24 -2.39 -10.31
C LYS A 150 -7.66 -1.21 -9.54
N MET A 151 -7.47 -0.07 -10.21
CA MET A 151 -6.84 1.11 -9.63
C MET A 151 -7.62 1.66 -8.41
N ASP A 152 -8.95 1.60 -8.42
CA ASP A 152 -9.77 2.05 -7.29
C ASP A 152 -9.52 1.26 -6.01
N LEU A 153 -9.31 -0.07 -6.13
CA LEU A 153 -8.96 -0.93 -5.01
C LEU A 153 -7.54 -0.65 -4.50
N ALA A 154 -6.59 -0.40 -5.40
CA ALA A 154 -5.23 0.00 -5.02
C ALA A 154 -5.20 1.36 -4.29
N ILE A 155 -5.99 2.34 -4.77
CA ILE A 155 -6.18 3.63 -4.10
C ILE A 155 -6.83 3.43 -2.73
N GLY A 156 -7.84 2.56 -2.63
CA GLY A 156 -8.50 2.23 -1.37
C GLY A 156 -7.52 1.69 -0.32
N VAL A 157 -6.63 0.77 -0.70
CA VAL A 157 -5.58 0.23 0.17
C VAL A 157 -4.63 1.35 0.63
N ALA A 158 -4.13 2.17 -0.29
CA ALA A 158 -3.18 3.25 0.02
C ALA A 158 -3.77 4.35 0.92
N VAL A 159 -4.99 4.81 0.62
CA VAL A 159 -5.68 5.85 1.38
C VAL A 159 -6.08 5.33 2.76
N GLY A 160 -6.55 4.07 2.84
CA GLY A 160 -6.91 3.44 4.11
C GLY A 160 -5.73 3.36 5.08
N SER A 161 -4.58 2.85 4.63
CA SER A 161 -3.35 2.75 5.43
C SER A 161 -2.86 4.13 5.90
N SER A 162 -2.88 5.13 5.01
CA SER A 162 -2.51 6.52 5.34
C SER A 162 -3.44 7.14 6.40
N MET A 163 -4.74 6.89 6.29
CA MET A 163 -5.74 7.39 7.24
C MET A 163 -5.61 6.73 8.62
N GLN A 164 -5.32 5.43 8.67
CA GLN A 164 -5.05 4.72 9.92
C GLN A 164 -3.80 5.27 10.61
N ILE A 165 -2.72 5.49 9.87
CA ILE A 165 -1.50 6.07 10.45
C ILE A 165 -1.78 7.47 11.01
N ALA A 166 -2.48 8.32 10.24
CA ALA A 166 -2.70 9.72 10.60
C ALA A 166 -3.71 9.91 11.75
N LEU A 167 -4.82 9.18 11.75
CA LEU A 167 -5.94 9.40 12.68
C LEU A 167 -5.96 8.45 13.88
N LEU A 168 -5.30 7.29 13.77
CA LEU A 168 -5.23 6.31 14.85
C LEU A 168 -3.81 6.21 15.40
N VAL A 169 -2.82 5.83 14.59
CA VAL A 169 -1.49 5.46 15.09
C VAL A 169 -0.77 6.65 15.74
N LEU A 170 -0.64 7.79 15.05
CA LEU A 170 0.06 8.96 15.60
C LEU A 170 -0.62 9.51 16.87
N PRO A 171 -1.96 9.73 16.91
CA PRO A 171 -2.64 10.17 18.13
C PRO A 171 -2.54 9.16 19.29
N LEU A 172 -2.61 7.85 18.99
CA LEU A 172 -2.48 6.80 19.98
C LEU A 172 -1.09 6.80 20.61
N ILE A 173 -0.02 6.94 19.82
CA ILE A 173 1.36 7.03 20.32
C ILE A 173 1.52 8.24 21.26
N VAL A 174 0.92 9.39 20.94
CA VAL A 174 0.94 10.57 21.83
C VAL A 174 0.22 10.29 23.16
N VAL A 175 -0.94 9.64 23.13
CA VAL A 175 -1.68 9.30 24.35
C VAL A 175 -0.92 8.26 25.18
N LEU A 176 -0.31 7.26 24.56
CA LEU A 176 0.53 6.28 25.25
C LEU A 176 1.76 6.93 25.89
N GLY A 177 2.44 7.82 25.17
CA GLY A 177 3.55 8.61 25.73
C GLY A 177 3.12 9.44 26.94
N TRP A 178 1.92 10.02 26.90
CA TRP A 178 1.35 10.73 28.05
C TRP A 178 1.08 9.81 29.25
N ILE A 179 0.57 8.59 29.03
CA ILE A 179 0.32 7.60 30.11
C ILE A 179 1.63 7.13 30.74
N ILE A 180 2.67 6.91 29.93
CA ILE A 180 4.00 6.45 30.37
C ILE A 180 4.82 7.58 31.01
N GLY A 181 4.43 8.85 30.80
CA GLY A 181 5.13 10.03 31.31
C GLY A 181 6.31 10.48 30.43
N GLU A 182 6.39 10.02 29.18
CA GLU A 182 7.43 10.39 28.23
C GLU A 182 6.95 11.53 27.32
N ASP A 183 7.37 12.76 27.64
CA ASP A 183 6.94 13.97 26.93
C ASP A 183 7.54 14.10 25.51
N LYS A 184 8.59 13.35 25.15
CA LYS A 184 9.18 13.39 23.80
C LYS A 184 8.21 12.93 22.71
N MET A 185 7.38 11.92 23.02
CA MET A 185 6.35 11.43 22.10
C MET A 185 5.22 12.46 21.92
N VAL A 186 5.00 13.33 22.90
CA VAL A 186 3.97 14.37 22.87
C VAL A 186 4.33 15.52 21.92
N TRP A 187 5.62 15.74 21.65
CA TRP A 187 6.12 16.77 20.72
C TRP A 187 6.27 16.31 19.27
N MET A 188 6.06 15.02 18.98
CA MET A 188 6.24 14.45 17.64
C MET A 188 5.17 14.90 16.62
N ILE A 189 4.10 15.57 17.06
CA ILE A 189 3.16 16.24 16.17
C ILE A 189 3.52 17.74 16.13
N PRO A 190 4.26 18.23 15.12
CA PRO A 190 4.46 19.65 14.91
C PRO A 190 3.15 20.24 14.38
N ILE A 191 2.31 20.73 15.28
CA ILE A 191 1.23 21.66 14.96
C ILE A 191 1.59 23.01 15.57
#